data_AF-A0A3M4ADZ7-F1
#
_entry.id   AF-A0A3M4ADZ7-F1
#
_cell.length_a   1.000
_cell.length_b   1.000
_cell.length_c   1.000
_cell.angle_alpha   90.00
_cell.angle_beta   90.00
_cell.angle_gamma   90.00
#
_symmetry.space_group_name_H-M   'P 1'
#
loop_
_entity.id
_entity.type
_entity.pdbx_description
1 polymer ?
#
loop_
_entity_poly.entity_id
_entity_poly.type
_entity_poly.pdbx_seq_one_letter_code
_entity_poly.pdbx_strand_id
1 'polypeptide(L)'
;MLAVHLLWISSWAEDGRLILSVTVLGTLLDTALRTLGVFQFTEPGPLIPFWLILLWALLATTLRHCLAWSARPWWRAAVLGALGGPLSYYAGSQLAGVQFGYGLAPTMAVLALLWAAVFVGLHRLAR
;
A
#
# COMPACT_ATOMS: atom_id res chain seq x y z
N MET A 1 30.19 6.35 19.56
CA MET A 1 29.33 7.44 19.05
C MET A 1 29.24 7.47 17.52
N LEU A 2 30.35 7.35 16.76
CA LEU A 2 30.31 7.20 15.30
C LEU A 2 29.51 5.97 14.80
N ALA A 3 29.61 4.83 15.47
CA ALA A 3 28.83 3.63 15.12
C ALA A 3 27.32 3.86 15.31
N VAL A 4 26.89 4.57 16.36
CA VAL A 4 25.47 4.91 16.58
C VAL A 4 25.00 5.96 15.58
N HIS A 5 25.83 6.93 15.22
CA HIS A 5 25.49 7.94 14.21
C HIS A 5 25.40 7.34 12.80
N LEU A 6 26.28 6.39 12.47
CA LEU A 6 26.22 5.62 11.21
C LEU A 6 25.04 4.65 11.19
N LEU A 7 24.71 3.98 12.30
CA LEU A 7 23.50 3.15 12.39
C LEU A 7 22.23 4.00 12.30
N TRP A 8 22.24 5.23 12.85
CA TRP A 8 21.14 6.17 12.70
C TRP A 8 21.01 6.62 11.24
N ILE A 9 22.07 7.13 10.59
CA ILE A 9 22.05 7.56 9.18
C ILE A 9 21.77 6.39 8.21
N SER A 10 22.31 5.20 8.48
CA SER A 10 22.05 3.98 7.69
C SER A 10 20.59 3.58 7.78
N SER A 11 19.95 3.73 8.96
CA SER A 11 18.52 3.48 9.08
C SER A 11 17.72 4.43 8.20
N TRP A 12 18.01 5.73 8.12
CA TRP A 12 17.30 6.65 7.20
C TRP A 12 17.42 6.27 5.73
N ALA A 13 18.59 5.78 5.29
CA ALA A 13 18.80 5.35 3.91
C ALA A 13 18.07 4.03 3.60
N GLU A 14 18.11 3.06 4.52
CA GLU A 14 17.33 1.83 4.38
C GLU A 14 15.82 2.10 4.49
N ASP A 15 15.40 3.04 5.34
CA ASP A 15 14.04 3.56 5.51
C ASP A 15 13.54 4.12 4.19
N GLY A 16 14.29 5.04 3.58
CA GLY A 16 13.97 5.62 2.28
C GLY A 16 13.91 4.57 1.17
N ARG A 17 14.84 3.62 1.14
CA ARG A 17 14.87 2.56 0.12
C ARG A 17 13.63 1.66 0.20
N LEU A 18 13.20 1.32 1.40
CA LEU A 18 12.01 0.50 1.62
C LEU A 18 10.75 1.26 1.25
N ILE A 19 10.65 2.54 1.67
CA ILE A 19 9.56 3.42 1.28
C ILE A 19 9.45 3.51 -0.23
N LEU A 20 10.57 3.72 -0.92
CA LEU A 20 10.63 3.78 -2.38
C LEU A 20 10.19 2.46 -3.01
N SER A 21 10.72 1.31 -2.55
CA SER A 21 10.36 -0.01 -3.08
C SER A 21 8.88 -0.34 -2.89
N VAL A 22 8.32 -0.09 -1.70
CA VAL A 22 6.90 -0.29 -1.42
C VAL A 22 6.05 0.63 -2.27
N THR A 23 6.45 1.90 -2.42
CA THR A 23 5.73 2.87 -3.25
C THR A 23 5.71 2.46 -4.71
N VAL A 24 6.85 2.03 -5.26
CA VAL A 24 6.95 1.56 -6.64
C VAL A 24 6.15 0.28 -6.87
N LEU A 25 6.28 -0.72 -5.99
CA LEU A 25 5.53 -1.97 -6.07
C LEU A 25 4.03 -1.73 -5.99
N GLY A 26 3.61 -0.88 -5.05
CA GLY A 26 2.22 -0.48 -4.89
C GLY A 26 1.66 0.27 -6.10
N THR A 27 2.46 1.19 -6.64
CA THR A 27 2.10 1.92 -7.87
C THR A 27 1.91 0.98 -9.05
N LEU A 28 2.80 0.00 -9.21
CA LEU A 28 2.69 -1.02 -10.27
C LEU A 28 1.47 -1.93 -10.07
N LEU A 29 1.22 -2.36 -8.84
CA LEU A 29 0.06 -3.18 -8.49
C LEU A 29 -1.25 -2.46 -8.82
N ASP A 30 -1.39 -1.21 -8.43
CA ASP A 30 -2.59 -0.41 -8.66
C ASP A 30 -2.77 -0.09 -10.15
N THR A 31 -1.66 0.17 -10.85
CA THR A 31 -1.66 0.33 -12.31
C THR A 31 -2.13 -0.96 -13.00
N ALA A 32 -1.68 -2.13 -12.52
CA ALA A 32 -2.14 -3.41 -13.04
C ALA A 32 -3.65 -3.63 -12.77
N LEU A 33 -4.13 -3.32 -11.56
CA LEU A 33 -5.55 -3.40 -11.20
C LEU A 33 -6.41 -2.46 -12.05
N ARG A 34 -5.91 -1.26 -12.37
CA ARG A 34 -6.53 -0.34 -13.33
C ARG A 34 -6.59 -0.96 -14.72
N THR A 35 -5.48 -1.49 -15.23
CA THR A 35 -5.44 -2.08 -16.58
C THR A 35 -6.32 -3.32 -16.72
N LEU A 36 -6.52 -4.07 -15.63
CA LEU A 36 -7.45 -5.20 -15.56
C LEU A 36 -8.93 -4.76 -15.49
N GLY A 37 -9.20 -3.45 -15.44
CA GLY A 37 -10.55 -2.90 -15.35
C GLY A 37 -11.20 -3.05 -13.98
N VAL A 38 -10.44 -3.40 -12.93
CA VAL A 38 -10.94 -3.45 -11.55
C VAL A 38 -11.25 -2.03 -11.05
N PHE A 39 -10.41 -1.06 -11.44
CA PHE A 39 -10.61 0.36 -11.17
C PHE A 39 -10.81 1.14 -12.46
N GLN A 40 -11.94 1.82 -12.58
CA GLN A 40 -12.17 2.78 -13.65
C GLN A 40 -12.03 4.20 -13.10
N PHE A 41 -10.82 4.74 -13.23
CA PHE A 41 -10.56 6.14 -12.91
C PHE A 41 -11.08 7.04 -14.02
N THR A 42 -11.86 8.06 -13.66
CA THR A 42 -12.35 9.09 -14.58
C THR A 42 -11.23 9.97 -15.13
N GLU A 43 -10.10 10.07 -14.41
CA GLU A 43 -8.93 10.83 -14.85
C GLU A 43 -8.21 10.14 -16.02
N PRO A 44 -8.14 10.77 -17.21
CA PRO A 44 -7.43 10.22 -18.36
C PRO A 44 -5.91 10.28 -18.12
N GLY A 45 -5.25 9.13 -18.14
CA GLY A 45 -3.80 9.04 -18.01
C GLY A 45 -3.33 7.57 -17.87
N PRO A 46 -2.09 7.23 -18.25
CA PRO A 46 -1.57 5.88 -18.09
C PRO A 46 -1.20 5.53 -16.64
N LEU A 47 -1.01 6.55 -15.80
CA LEU A 47 -0.55 6.42 -14.41
C LEU A 47 -1.72 6.53 -13.44
N ILE A 48 -1.60 5.85 -12.30
CA ILE A 48 -2.50 6.05 -11.16
C ILE A 48 -2.44 7.51 -10.67
N PRO A 49 -3.54 8.03 -10.09
CA PRO A 49 -3.57 9.37 -9.53
C PRO A 49 -2.45 9.62 -8.52
N PHE A 50 -1.96 10.85 -8.47
CA PHE A 50 -0.87 11.25 -7.56
C PHE A 50 -1.19 10.97 -6.08
N TRP A 51 -2.46 11.08 -5.68
CA TRP A 51 -2.89 10.79 -4.32
C TRP A 51 -2.73 9.30 -3.93
N LEU A 52 -2.87 8.36 -4.87
CA LEU A 52 -2.60 6.94 -4.61
C LEU A 52 -1.11 6.68 -4.39
N ILE A 53 -0.24 7.35 -5.15
CA ILE A 53 1.22 7.29 -4.94
C ILE A 53 1.56 7.81 -3.54
N LEU A 54 0.92 8.91 -3.11
CA LEU A 54 1.08 9.43 -1.74
C LEU A 54 0.59 8.45 -0.67
N LEU A 55 -0.55 7.79 -0.89
CA LEU A 55 -1.07 6.78 0.04
C LEU A 55 -0.09 5.63 0.20
N TRP A 56 0.53 5.17 -0.90
CA TRP A 56 1.56 4.15 -0.83
C TRP A 56 2.81 4.59 -0.08
N ALA A 57 3.27 5.82 -0.29
CA ALA A 57 4.39 6.39 0.46
C ALA A 57 4.07 6.52 1.96
N LEU A 58 2.88 7.02 2.30
CA LEU A 58 2.36 7.10 3.67
C LEU A 58 2.20 5.73 4.30
N LEU A 59 1.75 4.74 3.53
CA LEU A 59 1.63 3.38 4.00
C LEU A 59 3.02 2.81 4.32
N ALA A 60 4.01 3.04 3.46
CA ALA A 60 5.34 2.53 3.68
C ALA A 60 6.02 3.15 4.90
N THR A 61 5.83 4.46 5.14
CA THR A 61 6.32 5.13 6.36
C THR A 61 5.60 4.63 7.60
N THR A 62 4.27 4.46 7.55
CA THR A 62 3.51 3.90 8.67
C THR A 62 3.83 2.43 8.91
N LEU A 63 4.02 1.60 7.88
CA LEU A 63 4.51 0.21 7.98
C LEU A 63 5.82 0.13 8.77
N ARG A 64 6.73 1.07 8.49
CA ARG A 64 8.07 1.06 9.06
C ARG A 64 8.18 1.69 10.45
N HIS A 65 7.42 2.74 10.74
CA HIS A 65 7.48 3.41 12.04
C HIS A 65 6.36 2.99 12.99
N CYS A 66 5.11 2.95 12.53
CA CYS A 66 3.94 2.72 13.37
C CYS A 66 3.52 1.24 13.42
N LEU A 67 3.74 0.50 12.33
CA LEU A 67 3.32 -0.88 12.14
C LEU A 67 4.49 -1.86 12.17
N ALA A 68 5.71 -1.41 12.51
CA ALA A 68 6.83 -2.32 12.74
C ALA A 68 6.51 -3.36 13.82
N TRP A 69 5.70 -3.00 14.83
CA TRP A 69 5.21 -3.98 15.81
C TRP A 69 4.29 -5.01 15.16
N SER A 70 3.49 -4.62 14.15
CA SER A 70 2.40 -5.45 13.61
C SER A 70 2.90 -6.57 12.70
N ALA A 71 4.18 -6.52 12.34
CA ALA A 71 4.91 -7.62 11.70
C ALA A 71 4.85 -8.91 12.54
N ARG A 72 4.73 -8.77 13.87
CA ARG A 72 4.67 -9.87 14.82
C ARG A 72 3.44 -9.75 15.72
N PRO A 73 2.46 -10.66 15.60
CA PRO A 73 2.33 -11.79 14.67
C PRO A 73 1.76 -11.41 13.28
N TRP A 74 2.16 -12.15 12.24
CA TRP A 74 1.84 -11.94 10.81
C TRP A 74 0.34 -11.83 10.47
N TRP A 75 -0.54 -12.39 11.28
CA TRP A 75 -1.99 -12.26 11.07
C TRP A 75 -2.50 -10.84 11.33
N ARG A 76 -1.84 -10.04 12.20
CA ARG A 76 -2.22 -8.64 12.43
C ARG A 76 -1.97 -7.79 11.19
N ALA A 77 -0.83 -8.02 10.53
CA ALA A 77 -0.51 -7.43 9.24
C ALA A 77 -1.58 -7.76 8.19
N ALA A 78 -1.99 -9.03 8.11
CA ALA A 78 -3.03 -9.47 7.18
C ALA A 78 -4.38 -8.79 7.45
N VAL A 79 -4.82 -8.70 8.71
CA VAL A 79 -6.09 -8.05 9.07
C VAL A 79 -6.05 -6.54 8.82
N LEU A 80 -4.93 -5.88 9.14
CA LEU A 80 -4.76 -4.45 8.88
C LEU A 80 -4.75 -4.15 7.38
N GLY A 81 -4.11 -4.99 6.57
CA GLY A 81 -4.17 -4.89 5.11
C GLY A 81 -5.57 -5.14 4.58
N ALA A 82 -6.22 -6.21 5.04
CA ALA A 82 -7.58 -6.59 4.61
C ALA A 82 -8.65 -5.54 4.94
N LEU A 83 -8.45 -4.73 5.98
CA LEU A 83 -9.34 -3.63 6.32
C LEU A 83 -8.88 -2.31 5.68
N GLY A 84 -7.60 -1.95 5.86
CA GLY A 84 -7.05 -0.67 5.42
C GLY A 84 -7.00 -0.51 3.90
N GLY A 85 -6.76 -1.60 3.17
CA GLY A 85 -6.76 -1.62 1.71
C GLY A 85 -8.13 -1.26 1.13
N PRO A 86 -9.17 -2.08 1.37
CA PRO A 86 -10.53 -1.78 0.92
C PRO A 86 -11.01 -0.43 1.42
N LEU A 87 -10.77 -0.06 2.69
CA LEU A 87 -11.24 1.23 3.22
C LEU A 87 -10.59 2.43 2.50
N SER A 88 -9.28 2.35 2.20
CA SER A 88 -8.57 3.39 1.43
C SER A 88 -9.10 3.51 0.01
N TYR A 89 -9.39 2.37 -0.62
CA TYR A 89 -9.99 2.32 -1.95
C TYR A 89 -11.45 2.78 -1.98
N TYR A 90 -12.20 2.52 -0.91
CA TYR A 90 -13.56 3.00 -0.74
C TYR A 90 -13.56 4.52 -0.54
N ALA A 91 -12.71 5.05 0.35
CA ALA A 91 -12.53 6.49 0.52
C ALA A 91 -12.08 7.15 -0.79
N GLY A 92 -11.13 6.52 -1.50
CA GLY A 92 -10.68 6.94 -2.83
C GLY A 92 -11.82 6.96 -3.86
N SER A 93 -12.70 5.96 -3.87
CA SER A 93 -13.87 5.96 -4.76
C SER A 93 -14.85 7.07 -4.46
N GLN A 94 -15.04 7.41 -3.18
CA GLN A 94 -15.91 8.51 -2.76
C GLN A 94 -15.30 9.88 -3.09
N LEU A 95 -13.98 10.03 -2.96
CA LEU A 95 -13.24 11.28 -3.23
C LEU A 95 -13.03 11.54 -4.73
N ALA A 96 -12.75 10.50 -5.52
CA ALA A 96 -12.42 10.60 -6.94
C ALA A 96 -13.55 10.17 -7.88
N GLY A 97 -14.72 9.79 -7.35
CA GLY A 97 -15.88 9.36 -8.15
C GLY A 97 -15.64 8.07 -8.95
N VAL A 98 -14.74 7.20 -8.47
CA VAL A 98 -14.34 5.97 -9.17
C VAL A 98 -15.50 4.97 -9.14
N GLN A 99 -15.88 4.48 -10.32
CA GLN A 99 -16.89 3.43 -10.44
C GLN A 99 -16.21 2.06 -10.45
N PHE A 100 -16.74 1.13 -9.64
CA PHE A 100 -16.26 -0.25 -9.61
C PHE A 100 -16.95 -1.05 -10.72
N GLY A 101 -16.18 -1.56 -11.68
CA GLY A 101 -16.72 -2.25 -12.86
C GLY A 101 -17.48 -3.56 -12.57
N TYR A 102 -17.17 -4.24 -11.46
CA TYR A 102 -17.71 -5.57 -11.13
C TYR A 102 -18.66 -5.58 -9.92
N GLY A 103 -19.05 -4.41 -9.42
CA GLY A 103 -19.91 -4.26 -8.22
C GLY A 103 -19.12 -4.17 -6.92
N LEU A 104 -19.64 -3.41 -5.94
CA LEU A 104 -18.91 -3.00 -4.73
C LEU A 104 -18.47 -4.20 -3.87
N ALA A 105 -19.39 -5.11 -3.54
CA ALA A 105 -19.13 -6.24 -2.64
C ALA A 105 -18.06 -7.24 -3.12
N PRO A 106 -18.12 -7.78 -4.37
CA PRO A 106 -17.07 -8.67 -4.85
C PRO A 106 -15.73 -7.96 -5.01
N THR A 107 -15.73 -6.68 -5.43
CA THR A 107 -14.50 -5.90 -5.57
C THR A 107 -13.83 -5.68 -4.20
N MET A 108 -14.61 -5.33 -3.16
CA MET A 108 -14.13 -5.20 -1.78
C MET A 108 -13.54 -6.52 -1.24
N ALA A 109 -14.19 -7.66 -1.51
CA ALA A 109 -13.71 -8.97 -1.05
C ALA A 109 -12.39 -9.39 -1.72
N VAL A 110 -12.29 -9.19 -3.05
CA VAL A 110 -11.04 -9.43 -3.80
C VAL A 110 -9.94 -8.49 -3.31
N LEU A 111 -10.25 -7.21 -3.11
CA LEU A 111 -9.32 -6.22 -2.56
C LEU A 111 -8.85 -6.62 -1.16
N ALA A 112 -9.73 -7.10 -0.29
CA ALA A 112 -9.37 -7.52 1.06
C ALA A 112 -8.37 -8.69 1.04
N LEU A 113 -8.62 -9.71 0.21
CA LEU A 113 -7.71 -10.85 0.04
C LEU A 113 -6.37 -10.45 -0.57
N LEU A 114 -6.42 -9.62 -1.63
CA LEU A 114 -5.24 -9.15 -2.33
C LEU A 114 -4.38 -8.29 -1.41
N TRP A 115 -5.00 -7.36 -0.67
CA TRP A 115 -4.32 -6.54 0.31
C TRP A 115 -3.77 -7.34 1.48
N ALA A 116 -4.47 -8.36 1.97
CA ALA A 116 -3.93 -9.23 3.01
C ALA A 116 -2.61 -9.89 2.56
N ALA A 117 -2.57 -10.40 1.33
CA ALA A 117 -1.38 -11.01 0.75
C ALA A 117 -0.25 -9.98 0.53
N VAL A 118 -0.58 -8.82 -0.04
CA VAL A 118 0.36 -7.73 -0.28
C VAL A 118 0.95 -7.24 1.04
N PHE A 119 0.14 -7.01 2.07
CA PHE A 119 0.62 -6.55 3.38
C PHE A 119 1.57 -7.54 4.03
N VAL A 120 1.28 -8.85 3.95
CA VAL A 120 2.17 -9.90 4.44
C VAL A 120 3.48 -9.92 3.64
N GLY A 121 3.41 -9.78 2.31
CA GLY A 121 4.59 -9.70 1.44
C GLY A 121 5.47 -8.48 1.74
N LEU A 122 4.85 -7.31 1.91
CA LEU A 122 5.54 -6.06 2.27
C LEU A 122 6.19 -6.15 3.64
N HIS A 123 5.52 -6.75 4.64
CA HIS A 123 6.11 -6.97 5.95
C HIS A 123 7.28 -7.97 5.92
N ARG A 124 7.30 -8.92 4.98
CA ARG A 124 8.45 -9.80 4.76
C ARG A 124 9.62 -9.07 4.10
N LEU A 125 9.35 -8.13 3.19
CA LEU A 125 10.35 -7.25 2.59
C LEU A 125 10.90 -6.21 3.58
N ALA A 126 10.11 -5.86 4.60
CA ALA A 126 10.45 -4.90 5.66
C ALA A 126 11.29 -5.48 6.81
N ARG A 127 11.66 -6.76 6.74
CA ARG A 127 12.31 -7.52 7.80
C ARG A 127 13.74 -7.90 7.45
#